data_AF-A0AAU2QVN1-F1
#
_entry.id   AF-A0AAU2QVN1-F1
#
_cell.length_a   1.000
_cell.length_b   1.000
_cell.length_c   1.000
_cell.angle_alpha   90.00
_cell.angle_beta   90.00
_cell.angle_gamma   90.00
#
_symmetry.space_group_name_H-M   'P 1'
#
loop_
_entity.id
_entity.type
_entity.pdbx_description
1 polymer ?
#
loop_
_entity_poly.entity_id
_entity_poly.type
_entity_poly.pdbx_seq_one_letter_code
_entity_poly.pdbx_strand_id
1 'polypeptide(L)' 'MSDDALTLREQLRTARLRYADSAAELGTLLRLRGELAEAERLLRQAVEIYEAERTTTEELA' A
#
# COMPACT_ATOMS: atom_id res chain seq x y z
N MET A 1 -9.22 16.53 -22.47
CA MET A 1 -9.05 15.07 -22.36
C MET A 1 -7.93 14.68 -21.36
N SER A 2 -7.60 15.52 -20.38
CA SER A 2 -6.47 15.32 -19.46
C SER A 2 -6.91 15.03 -18.02
N ASP A 3 -8.02 15.62 -17.57
CA ASP A 3 -8.45 15.52 -16.17
C ASP A 3 -8.88 14.11 -15.78
N ASP A 4 -9.60 13.39 -16.64
CA ASP A 4 -10.07 12.03 -16.33
C ASP A 4 -8.91 11.05 -16.06
N ALA A 5 -7.81 11.19 -16.81
CA ALA A 5 -6.63 10.35 -16.65
C ALA A 5 -5.88 10.68 -15.35
N LEU A 6 -5.80 11.97 -14.98
CA LEU A 6 -5.21 12.41 -13.72
C LEU A 6 -6.05 11.92 -12.54
N THR A 7 -7.37 12.13 -12.59
CA THR A 7 -8.31 11.68 -11.56
C THR A 7 -8.27 10.16 -11.37
N LEU A 8 -8.21 9.39 -12.47
CA LEU A 8 -8.09 7.93 -12.39
C LEU A 8 -6.78 7.50 -11.72
N ARG A 9 -5.66 8.18 -12.04
CA ARG A 9 -4.36 7.90 -11.42
C ARG A 9 -4.38 8.20 -9.92
N GLU A 10 -4.98 9.31 -9.51
CA GLU A 10 -5.14 9.67 -8.10
C GLU A 10 -6.02 8.65 -7.35
N GLN A 11 -7.16 8.27 -7.92
CA GLN A 11 -8.04 7.25 -7.34
C GLN A 11 -7.32 5.91 -7.17
N LEU A 12 -6.55 5.49 -8.17
CA LEU A 12 -5.75 4.27 -8.10
C LEU A 12 -4.67 4.38 -7.01
N ARG A 13 -3.98 5.51 -6.92
CA ARG A 13 -3.02 5.78 -5.83
C ARG A 13 -3.69 5.67 -4.47
N THR A 14 -4.82 6.32 -4.25
CA THR A 14 -5.58 6.23 -3.00
C THR A 14 -6.00 4.80 -2.68
N ALA A 15 -6.49 4.05 -3.68
CA ALA A 15 -6.89 2.66 -3.48
C ALA A 15 -5.70 1.76 -3.09
N ARG A 16 -4.53 1.95 -3.71
CA ARG A 16 -3.30 1.22 -3.38
C ARG A 16 -2.85 1.49 -1.95
N LEU A 17 -2.86 2.76 -1.51
CA LEU A 17 -2.49 3.12 -0.14
C LEU A 17 -3.44 2.51 0.89
N ARG A 18 -4.76 2.58 0.65
CA ARG A 18 -5.76 1.93 1.53
C ARG A 18 -5.60 0.41 1.61
N TYR A 19 -5.19 -0.22 0.51
CA TYR A 19 -4.86 -1.64 0.51
C TYR A 19 -3.63 -1.93 1.37
N ALA A 20 -2.58 -1.11 1.27
CA ALA A 20 -1.39 -1.24 2.11
C ALA A 20 -1.73 -1.10 3.61
N ASP A 21 -2.55 -0.12 3.98
CA ASP A 21 -3.03 0.07 5.36
C ASP A 21 -3.75 -1.19 5.85
N SER A 22 -4.70 -1.68 5.06
CA SER A 22 -5.49 -2.87 5.41
C SER A 22 -4.62 -4.13 5.54
N ALA A 23 -3.63 -4.29 4.66
CA ALA A 23 -2.67 -5.40 4.71
C ALA A 23 -1.78 -5.32 5.96
N ALA A 24 -1.33 -4.13 6.34
CA ALA A 24 -0.53 -3.92 7.54
C ALA A 24 -1.31 -4.23 8.83
N GLU A 25 -2.57 -3.79 8.90
CA GLU A 25 -3.46 -4.07 10.03
C GLU A 25 -3.73 -5.58 10.17
N LEU A 26 -4.10 -6.24 9.06
CA LEU A 26 -4.33 -7.68 9.07
C LEU A 26 -3.05 -8.46 9.39
N GLY A 27 -1.90 -8.08 8.82
CA GLY A 27 -0.62 -8.68 9.14
C GLY A 27 -0.27 -8.54 10.63
N THR A 28 -0.58 -7.40 11.24
CA THR A 28 -0.42 -7.19 12.69
C THR A 28 -1.31 -8.12 13.50
N LEU A 29 -2.58 -8.28 13.13
CA LEU A 29 -3.50 -9.20 13.80
C LEU A 29 -3.04 -10.66 13.67
N LEU A 30 -2.59 -11.08 12.49
CA LEU A 30 -2.08 -12.44 12.26
C LEU A 30 -0.80 -12.71 13.06
N ARG A 31 0.09 -11.70 13.16
CA ARG A 31 1.28 -11.79 14.01
C ARG A 31 0.89 -12.02 15.47
N LEU A 32 -0.12 -11.31 15.98
CA LEU A 32 -0.63 -11.49 17.35
C LEU A 32 -1.26 -12.88 17.56
N ARG A 33 -1.79 -13.50 16.50
CA ARG A 33 -2.32 -14.88 16.52
C ARG A 33 -1.25 -15.97 16.34
N GLY A 34 0.00 -15.59 16.07
CA GLY A 34 1.09 -16.53 15.79
C GLY A 34 1.12 -17.05 14.34
N GLU A 35 0.28 -16.51 13.45
CA GLU A 35 0.22 -16.87 12.02
C GLU A 35 1.33 -16.12 11.25
N LEU A 36 2.58 -16.38 11.60
CA LEU A 36 3.73 -15.54 11.21
C LEU A 36 3.99 -15.49 9.71
N ALA A 37 3.83 -16.61 8.98
CA ALA A 37 4.09 -16.66 7.54
C ALA A 37 3.13 -15.74 6.76
N GLU A 38 1.84 -15.78 7.10
CA GLU A 38 0.84 -14.95 6.45
C GLU A 38 0.96 -13.48 6.87
N ALA A 39 1.29 -13.23 8.14
CA ALA A 39 1.62 -11.90 8.63
C ALA A 39 2.79 -11.28 7.86
N GLU A 40 3.89 -12.00 7.71
CA GLU A 40 5.08 -11.53 7.01
C GLU A 40 4.79 -11.24 5.54
N ARG A 41 3.99 -12.09 4.88
CA ARG A 41 3.55 -11.88 3.50
C ARG A 41 2.79 -10.57 3.33
N LEU A 42 1.80 -10.30 4.18
CA LEU A 42 0.98 -9.09 4.11
C LEU A 42 1.77 -7.83 4.49
N LEU A 43 2.62 -7.91 5.52
CA LEU A 43 3.46 -6.79 5.94
C LEU A 43 4.46 -6.40 4.86
N ARG A 44 5.08 -7.37 4.16
CA ARG A 44 5.94 -7.08 3.00
C ARG A 44 5.20 -6.37 1.87
N GLN A 45 3.99 -6.83 1.53
CA GLN A 45 3.17 -6.20 0.51
C GLN A 45 2.83 -4.73 0.85
N ALA A 46 2.51 -4.45 2.12
CA ALA A 46 2.27 -3.08 2.57
C ALA A 46 3.53 -2.20 2.41
N VAL A 47 4.69 -2.70 2.84
CA VAL A 47 5.98 -1.99 2.73
C VAL A 47 6.32 -1.68 1.26
N GLU A 48 6.21 -2.66 0.36
CA GLU A 48 6.48 -2.46 -1.07
C GLU A 48 5.63 -1.33 -1.67
N ILE A 49 4.36 -1.21 -1.25
CA ILE A 49 3.47 -0.16 -1.74
C ILE A 49 3.86 1.21 -1.17
N TYR A 50 4.14 1.31 0.13
CA TYR A 50 4.57 2.56 0.73
C TYR A 50 5.91 3.06 0.17
N GLU A 51 6.85 2.15 -0.08
CA GLU A 51 8.14 2.50 -0.68
C GLU A 51 7.97 3.01 -2.12
N ALA A 52 7.16 2.32 -2.93
CA ALA A 52 6.86 2.77 -4.29
C ALA A 52 6.21 4.17 -4.30
N GLU A 53 5.33 4.46 -3.33
CA GLU A 53 4.70 5.77 -3.20
C GLU A 53 5.68 6.87 -2.78
N ARG A 54 6.59 6.55 -1.84
CA ARG A 54 7.63 7.49 -1.39
C ARG A 54 8.57 7.86 -2.53
N THR A 55 9.06 6.88 -3.30
CA THR A 55 9.91 7.12 -4.48
C THR A 55 9.18 7.97 -5.52
N THR A 56 7.89 7.72 -5.76
CA THR A 56 7.09 8.53 -6.69
C THR A 56 6.95 9.98 -6.21
N THR A 57 6.88 10.21 -4.90
CA THR A 57 6.78 11.55 -4.32
C THR A 57 8.12 12.31 -4.39
N GLU A 58 9.24 11.62 -4.19
CA GLU A 58 10.59 12.18 -4.28
C GLU A 58 10.99 12.56 -5.71
N GLU A 59 10.52 11.83 -6.73
CA GLU A 59 10.78 12.15 -8.14
C GLU A 59 9.98 13.36 -8.67
N LEU A 60 8.93 13.77 -7.96
CA LEU A 60 8.04 14.87 -8.35
C LEU A 60 8.29 16.17 -7.54
N ALA A 61 9.20 16.14 -6.57
CA ALA A 61 9.59 17.27 -5.73
C ALA A 61 10.88 17.95 -6.23
#